data_AF-A0A6P1MC23-F1
#
_entry.id   AF-A0A6P1MC23-F1
#
_cell.length_a   1.000
_cell.length_b   1.000
_cell.length_c   1.000
_cell.angle_alpha   90.00
_cell.angle_beta   90.00
_cell.angle_gamma   90.00
#
_symmetry.space_group_name_H-M   'P 1'
#
loop_
_entity.id
_entity.type
_entity.pdbx_description
1 polymer ?
#
loop_
_entity_poly.entity_id
_entity_poly.type
_entity_poly.pdbx_seq_one_letter_code
_entity_poly.pdbx_strand_id
1 'polypeptide(L)'
;MPLLSILLIALGLAMDAFAVSITSGITIKNLKARHALLVGAAFGLFQAGMPLLGWAIGRWAYDLLSTVDYWIAFGLLLFVGGHMIIQALQPDDEDGPKDPLHLPTLLTLAVATSIDAFAIGISLSMLRVAILTPVLLIGLVTFVLSFAGVYFGRYFGHFNEKKMEVTGGLVLIGLGTKMLIERLIENQELFQSSETVWFAFGLTLAAGMATGIGSLLALFTRKSSTRRASLLFGLSTGLLLWTAFRALLPIAEQDLANPRLATVIFFGGFLISALIDRLVPDFGNPHEPMLIEELKDNPDFRRTGMPAALAIAAHSFPEGLAVFIAALHAPAPVAVAAAAGLALHNIPEGISTALPMFHATGSRSKACVFSSLTGLAEPLGALLVYTLVYRFLDKQALGVLSAAGAGIMVFIALDGLLPAAHVFGKYHYAVLGTVLGMLIAAALSVL
;
A
#
# COMPACT_ATOMS: atom_id res chain seq x y z
N MET A 1 -0.02 24.38 12.70
CA MET A 1 -0.77 24.16 11.45
C MET A 1 -1.24 25.48 10.87
N PRO A 2 -1.13 25.69 9.55
CA PRO A 2 -1.66 26.88 8.88
C PRO A 2 -3.19 26.96 8.99
N LEU A 3 -3.74 28.19 9.03
CA LEU A 3 -5.19 28.43 9.10
C LEU A 3 -5.94 27.79 7.93
N LEU A 4 -5.34 27.83 6.72
CA LEU A 4 -5.92 27.23 5.52
C LEU A 4 -6.16 25.72 5.68
N SER A 5 -5.23 24.99 6.30
CA SER A 5 -5.41 23.55 6.54
C SER A 5 -6.56 23.28 7.51
N ILE A 6 -6.69 24.10 8.56
CA ILE A 6 -7.79 23.99 9.53
C ILE A 6 -9.14 24.29 8.86
N LEU A 7 -9.19 25.29 7.98
CA LEU A 7 -10.38 25.62 7.19
C LEU A 7 -10.78 24.48 6.24
N LEU A 8 -9.80 23.84 5.58
CA LEU A 8 -10.06 22.70 4.70
C LEU A 8 -10.56 21.47 5.47
N ILE A 9 -10.01 21.20 6.66
CA ILE A 9 -10.51 20.16 7.58
C ILE A 9 -11.96 20.48 7.98
N ALA A 10 -12.22 21.71 8.41
CA ALA A 10 -13.55 22.15 8.83
C ALA A 10 -14.57 22.04 7.69
N LEU A 11 -14.18 22.40 6.46
CA LEU A 11 -15.03 22.25 5.29
C LEU A 11 -15.32 20.78 4.98
N GLY A 12 -14.28 19.93 4.97
CA GLY A 12 -14.41 18.49 4.70
C GLY A 12 -15.29 17.76 5.72
N LEU A 13 -15.07 18.00 7.01
CA LEU A 13 -15.87 17.42 8.10
C LEU A 13 -17.32 17.93 8.13
N ALA A 14 -17.59 19.12 7.60
CA ALA A 14 -18.94 19.66 7.57
C ALA A 14 -19.82 19.07 6.46
N MET A 15 -19.25 18.29 5.52
CA MET A 15 -19.95 17.82 4.32
C MET A 15 -21.08 16.85 4.63
N ASP A 16 -20.88 15.91 5.57
CA ASP A 16 -21.91 14.92 5.94
C ASP A 16 -23.06 15.60 6.69
N ALA A 17 -22.73 16.47 7.64
CA ALA A 17 -23.72 17.29 8.34
C ALA A 17 -24.47 18.24 7.38
N PHE A 18 -23.82 18.73 6.33
CA PHE A 18 -24.44 19.55 5.28
C PHE A 18 -25.40 18.73 4.42
N ALA A 19 -25.01 17.54 3.98
CA ALA A 19 -25.83 16.63 3.20
C ALA A 19 -27.11 16.23 3.97
N VAL A 20 -26.96 15.81 5.23
CA VAL A 20 -28.09 15.47 6.12
C VAL A 20 -28.99 16.69 6.41
N SER A 21 -28.41 17.90 6.44
CA SER A 21 -29.19 19.13 6.59
C SER A 21 -30.04 19.46 5.36
N ILE A 22 -29.54 19.16 4.16
CA ILE A 22 -30.29 19.31 2.90
C ILE A 22 -31.47 18.34 2.88
N THR A 23 -31.24 17.05 3.16
CA THR A 23 -32.32 16.05 3.22
C THR A 23 -33.35 16.40 4.27
N SER A 24 -32.92 16.84 5.46
CA SER A 24 -33.82 17.40 6.48
C SER A 24 -34.65 18.57 5.97
N GLY A 25 -34.05 19.47 5.18
CA GLY A 25 -34.73 20.61 4.56
C GLY A 25 -35.81 20.22 3.54
N ILE A 26 -35.62 19.11 2.82
CA ILE A 26 -36.61 18.56 1.87
C ILE A 26 -37.83 17.98 2.62
N THR A 27 -37.61 17.34 3.77
CA THR A 27 -38.67 16.68 4.55
C THR A 27 -39.53 17.67 5.35
N ILE A 28 -38.98 18.83 5.73
CA ILE A 28 -39.69 19.83 6.56
C ILE A 28 -40.71 20.62 5.73
N LYS A 29 -41.99 20.25 5.85
CA LYS A 29 -43.12 20.89 5.12
C LYS A 29 -43.28 22.40 5.40
N ASN A 30 -43.02 22.85 6.64
CA ASN A 30 -43.21 24.25 7.08
C ASN A 30 -41.91 24.82 7.67
N LEU A 31 -40.93 25.07 6.82
CA LEU A 31 -39.62 25.56 7.25
C LEU A 31 -39.70 27.00 7.81
N LYS A 32 -39.18 27.17 9.04
CA LYS A 32 -39.01 28.44 9.74
C LYS A 32 -37.53 28.56 10.15
N ALA A 33 -37.05 29.78 10.37
CA ALA A 33 -35.65 30.02 10.76
C ALA A 33 -35.23 29.25 12.03
N ARG A 34 -36.14 29.06 12.98
CA ARG A 34 -35.90 28.25 14.19
C ARG A 34 -35.54 26.78 13.89
N HIS A 35 -36.05 26.21 12.80
CA HIS A 35 -35.78 24.82 12.44
C HIS A 35 -34.37 24.70 11.87
N ALA A 36 -33.98 25.59 10.96
CA ALA A 36 -32.62 25.68 10.45
C ALA A 36 -31.61 26.00 11.57
N LEU A 37 -31.98 26.88 12.51
CA LEU A 37 -31.16 27.20 13.68
C LEU A 37 -30.97 25.98 14.59
N LEU A 38 -32.03 25.21 14.84
CA LEU A 38 -31.96 24.00 15.65
C LEU A 38 -31.04 22.94 15.03
N VAL A 39 -31.22 22.66 13.73
CA VAL A 39 -30.40 21.69 12.99
C VAL A 39 -28.95 22.14 12.92
N GLY A 40 -28.71 23.41 12.53
CA GLY A 40 -27.36 23.98 12.47
C GLY A 40 -26.67 24.00 13.83
N ALA A 41 -27.38 24.36 14.90
CA ALA A 41 -26.84 24.35 16.25
C ALA A 41 -26.50 22.93 16.72
N ALA A 42 -27.37 21.96 16.47
CA ALA A 42 -27.12 20.56 16.84
C ALA A 42 -25.86 20.04 16.14
N PHE A 43 -25.78 20.13 14.81
CA PHE A 43 -24.60 19.66 14.08
C PHE A 43 -23.33 20.45 14.44
N GLY A 44 -23.42 21.78 14.55
CA GLY A 44 -22.27 22.60 14.94
C GLY A 44 -21.72 22.26 16.34
N LEU A 45 -22.60 22.00 17.32
CA LEU A 45 -22.19 21.59 18.67
C LEU A 45 -21.55 20.22 18.69
N PHE A 46 -22.13 19.23 18.01
CA PHE A 46 -21.56 17.88 17.95
C PHE A 46 -20.24 17.84 17.17
N GLN A 47 -20.14 18.54 16.03
CA GLN A 47 -18.89 18.63 15.25
C GLN A 47 -17.79 19.40 15.99
N ALA A 48 -18.14 20.32 16.91
CA ALA A 48 -17.17 20.96 17.79
C ALA A 48 -16.76 20.06 18.98
N GLY A 49 -17.74 19.36 19.57
CA GLY A 49 -17.54 18.52 20.75
C GLY A 49 -16.71 17.26 20.46
N MET A 50 -16.94 16.61 19.32
CA MET A 50 -16.27 15.36 18.97
C MET A 50 -14.73 15.51 18.81
N PRO A 51 -14.20 16.51 18.08
CA PRO A 51 -12.76 16.76 18.03
C PRO A 51 -12.17 17.08 19.41
N LEU A 52 -12.91 17.77 20.29
CA LEU A 52 -12.45 18.06 21.64
C LEU A 52 -12.31 16.77 22.48
N LEU A 53 -13.29 15.88 22.39
CA LEU A 53 -13.25 14.55 23.04
C LEU A 53 -12.11 13.69 22.49
N GLY A 54 -11.99 13.63 21.15
CA GLY A 54 -10.91 12.90 20.49
C GLY A 54 -9.53 13.44 20.87
N TRP A 55 -9.39 14.76 20.96
CA TRP A 55 -8.14 15.40 21.38
C TRP A 55 -7.79 15.08 22.84
N ALA A 56 -8.77 15.10 23.75
CA ALA A 56 -8.55 14.75 25.15
C ALA A 56 -8.07 13.30 25.32
N ILE A 57 -8.69 12.35 24.60
CA ILE A 57 -8.29 10.93 24.60
C ILE A 57 -6.93 10.75 23.94
N GLY A 58 -6.69 11.43 22.81
CA GLY A 58 -5.40 11.39 22.11
C GLY A 58 -4.25 11.90 22.96
N ARG A 59 -4.49 12.88 23.85
CA ARG A 59 -3.48 13.39 24.77
C ARG A 59 -3.12 12.39 25.87
N TRP A 60 -4.09 11.59 26.31
CA TRP A 60 -3.86 10.50 27.26
C TRP A 60 -3.06 9.36 26.62
N ALA A 61 -3.29 9.06 25.34
CA ALA A 61 -2.57 8.01 24.60
C ALA A 61 -1.18 8.45 24.08
N TYR A 62 -0.76 9.69 24.35
CA TYR A 62 0.41 10.32 23.76
C TYR A 62 1.74 9.60 24.08
N ASP A 63 1.94 9.20 25.34
CA ASP A 63 3.19 8.54 25.76
C ASP A 63 3.34 7.14 25.15
N LEU A 64 2.22 6.52 24.75
CA LEU A 64 2.20 5.17 24.17
C LEU A 64 2.43 5.16 22.65
N LEU A 65 2.18 6.29 21.97
CA LEU A 65 2.10 6.39 20.50
C LEU A 65 3.01 7.49 19.91
N SER A 66 3.86 8.11 20.74
CA SER A 66 4.73 9.24 20.37
C SER A 66 5.63 8.97 19.16
N THR A 67 5.85 7.69 18.85
CA THR A 67 6.59 7.29 17.66
C THR A 67 5.74 7.24 16.41
N VAL A 68 4.41 7.09 16.37
CA VAL A 68 3.61 6.81 15.14
C VAL A 68 2.63 7.93 14.77
N ASP A 69 2.85 9.14 15.30
CA ASP A 69 1.95 10.29 15.28
C ASP A 69 1.38 10.68 13.90
N TYR A 70 2.21 10.82 12.86
CA TYR A 70 1.75 11.25 11.53
C TYR A 70 1.13 10.11 10.70
N TRP A 71 1.53 8.87 10.94
CA TRP A 71 0.96 7.69 10.28
C TRP A 71 -0.43 7.34 10.80
N ILE A 72 -0.65 7.49 12.11
CA ILE A 72 -1.97 7.32 12.69
C ILE A 72 -2.92 8.40 12.16
N ALA A 73 -2.47 9.65 12.09
CA ALA A 73 -3.25 10.74 11.50
C ALA A 73 -3.59 10.48 10.03
N PHE A 74 -2.62 10.02 9.22
CA PHE A 74 -2.87 9.62 7.83
C PHE A 74 -3.86 8.46 7.73
N GLY A 75 -3.66 7.40 8.52
CA GLY A 75 -4.52 6.21 8.53
C GLY A 75 -5.96 6.54 8.93
N LEU A 76 -6.16 7.41 9.92
CA LEU A 76 -7.48 7.90 10.32
C LEU A 76 -8.13 8.73 9.22
N LEU A 77 -7.40 9.67 8.60
CA LEU A 77 -7.91 10.47 7.48
C LEU A 77 -8.27 9.62 6.26
N LEU A 78 -7.45 8.61 5.96
CA LEU A 78 -7.70 7.65 4.88
C LEU A 78 -8.92 6.78 5.19
N PHE A 79 -9.03 6.27 6.42
CA PHE A 79 -10.17 5.47 6.87
C PHE A 79 -11.48 6.25 6.79
N VAL A 80 -11.50 7.46 7.36
CA VAL A 80 -12.68 8.33 7.35
C VAL A 80 -13.05 8.73 5.93
N GLY A 81 -12.10 9.25 5.14
CA GLY A 81 -12.38 9.67 3.77
C GLY A 81 -12.77 8.50 2.85
N GLY A 82 -12.20 7.32 3.07
CA GLY A 82 -12.59 6.08 2.39
C GLY A 82 -14.00 5.61 2.78
N HIS A 83 -14.34 5.67 4.07
CA HIS A 83 -15.68 5.33 4.56
C HIS A 83 -16.74 6.23 3.92
N MET A 84 -16.51 7.55 3.83
CA MET A 84 -17.41 8.49 3.15
C MET A 84 -17.65 8.11 1.69
N ILE A 85 -16.59 7.73 0.96
CA ILE A 85 -16.71 7.31 -0.45
C ILE A 85 -17.48 6.00 -0.56
N ILE A 86 -17.24 5.03 0.32
CA ILE A 86 -17.93 3.73 0.31
C ILE A 86 -19.41 3.92 0.60
N GLN A 87 -19.75 4.76 1.58
CA GLN A 87 -21.13 5.07 1.96
C GLN A 87 -21.89 5.73 0.80
N ALA A 88 -21.27 6.68 0.10
CA ALA A 88 -21.84 7.31 -1.08
C ALA A 88 -22.15 6.33 -2.23
N LEU A 89 -21.50 5.15 -2.25
CA LEU A 89 -21.71 4.13 -3.27
C LEU A 89 -22.76 3.08 -2.88
N GLN A 90 -23.21 3.05 -1.61
CA GLN A 90 -24.23 2.11 -1.17
C GLN A 90 -25.64 2.55 -1.64
N PRO A 91 -26.54 1.59 -1.95
CA PRO A 91 -27.94 1.88 -2.22
C PRO A 91 -28.66 2.34 -0.94
N ASP A 92 -29.61 3.27 -1.10
CA ASP A 92 -30.30 3.90 0.04
C ASP A 92 -31.25 2.88 0.71
N ASP A 93 -31.31 2.87 2.06
CA ASP A 93 -32.24 2.02 2.82
C ASP A 93 -33.70 2.50 2.68
N GLU A 94 -34.64 1.55 2.56
CA GLU A 94 -36.09 1.78 2.34
C GLU A 94 -36.88 2.25 3.58
N ASP A 95 -36.22 2.71 4.64
CA ASP A 95 -36.92 3.17 5.85
C ASP A 95 -37.57 4.55 5.60
N GLY A 96 -38.90 4.61 5.75
CA GLY A 96 -39.70 5.81 5.48
C GLY A 96 -39.25 7.06 6.25
N PRO A 97 -39.59 8.28 5.76
CA PRO A 97 -39.02 9.53 6.25
C PRO A 97 -39.40 9.78 7.72
N LYS A 98 -38.42 9.63 8.62
CA LYS A 98 -38.53 10.05 10.03
C LYS A 98 -38.45 11.57 10.11
N ASP A 99 -39.25 12.19 10.98
CA ASP A 99 -39.22 13.64 11.17
C ASP A 99 -37.84 14.08 11.72
N PRO A 100 -37.05 14.86 10.94
CA PRO A 100 -35.71 15.28 11.35
C PRO A 100 -35.72 16.25 12.54
N LEU A 101 -36.87 16.86 12.86
CA LEU A 101 -37.01 17.78 14.00
C LEU A 101 -37.30 17.06 15.33
N HIS A 102 -37.59 15.76 15.28
CA HIS A 102 -37.75 14.96 16.50
C HIS A 102 -36.39 14.83 17.19
N LEU A 103 -36.30 15.29 18.45
CA LEU A 103 -35.03 15.46 19.16
C LEU A 103 -34.16 14.18 19.19
N PRO A 104 -34.69 12.97 19.48
CA PRO A 104 -33.93 11.73 19.34
C PRO A 104 -33.34 11.51 17.94
N THR A 105 -34.11 11.80 16.88
CA THR A 105 -33.67 11.65 15.50
C THR A 105 -32.53 12.62 15.20
N LEU A 106 -32.70 13.90 15.55
CA LEU A 106 -31.69 14.93 15.36
C LEU A 106 -30.40 14.63 16.13
N LEU A 107 -30.50 14.18 17.37
CA LEU A 107 -29.34 13.77 18.17
C LEU A 107 -28.65 12.54 17.60
N THR A 108 -29.41 11.58 17.08
CA THR A 108 -28.84 10.37 16.46
C THR A 108 -28.07 10.73 15.20
N LEU A 109 -28.66 11.57 14.34
CA LEU A 109 -28.01 12.07 13.14
C LEU A 109 -26.75 12.88 13.50
N ALA A 110 -26.85 13.81 14.45
CA ALA A 110 -25.73 14.65 14.86
C ALA A 110 -24.58 13.86 15.49
N VAL A 111 -24.86 12.80 16.26
CA VAL A 111 -23.80 11.91 16.75
C VAL A 111 -23.20 11.12 15.60
N ALA A 112 -24.03 10.53 14.74
CA ALA A 112 -23.58 9.67 13.64
C ALA A 112 -22.67 10.43 12.66
N THR A 113 -23.03 11.65 12.27
CA THR A 113 -22.24 12.48 11.33
C THR A 113 -21.04 13.20 11.96
N SER A 114 -20.75 12.96 13.25
CA SER A 114 -19.60 13.57 13.95
C SER A 114 -18.53 12.56 14.39
N ILE A 115 -18.70 11.27 14.09
CA ILE A 115 -17.72 10.22 14.44
C ILE A 115 -16.39 10.44 13.72
N ASP A 116 -16.44 10.96 12.50
CA ASP A 116 -15.29 11.42 11.71
C ASP A 116 -14.52 12.56 12.40
N ALA A 117 -15.23 13.54 12.94
CA ALA A 117 -14.65 14.68 13.66
C ALA A 117 -13.93 14.24 14.95
N PHE A 118 -14.39 13.16 15.59
CA PHE A 118 -13.69 12.54 16.71
C PHE A 118 -12.31 11.99 16.32
N ALA A 119 -12.23 11.27 15.20
CA ALA A 119 -10.95 10.76 14.67
C ALA A 119 -9.97 11.89 14.33
N ILE A 120 -10.46 13.01 13.80
CA ILE A 120 -9.65 14.22 13.60
C ILE A 120 -9.17 14.81 14.92
N GLY A 121 -9.99 14.81 15.97
CA GLY A 121 -9.58 15.23 17.31
C GLY A 121 -8.35 14.47 17.83
N ILE A 122 -8.36 13.14 17.70
CA ILE A 122 -7.21 12.29 18.07
C ILE A 122 -5.98 12.71 17.26
N SER A 123 -6.15 12.88 15.95
CA SER A 123 -5.08 13.28 15.03
C SER A 123 -4.48 14.64 15.40
N LEU A 124 -5.31 15.64 15.73
CA LEU A 124 -4.86 16.99 16.12
C LEU A 124 -4.07 16.97 17.44
N SER A 125 -4.40 16.09 18.38
CA SER A 125 -3.64 15.91 19.62
C SER A 125 -2.24 15.37 19.32
N MET A 126 -2.14 14.37 18.46
CA MET A 126 -0.87 13.77 18.05
C MET A 126 0.04 14.78 17.34
N LEU A 127 -0.56 15.65 16.53
CA LEU A 127 0.12 16.72 15.79
C LEU A 127 0.45 17.95 16.65
N ARG A 128 0.18 17.89 17.96
CA ARG A 128 0.42 18.96 18.95
C ARG A 128 -0.24 20.29 18.56
N VAL A 129 -1.40 20.23 17.91
CA VAL A 129 -2.15 21.42 17.52
C VAL A 129 -2.98 21.91 18.70
N ALA A 130 -2.96 23.23 18.94
CA ALA A 130 -3.84 23.85 19.92
C ALA A 130 -5.31 23.66 19.49
N ILE A 131 -6.09 22.93 20.29
CA ILE A 131 -7.42 22.43 19.91
C ILE A 131 -8.51 23.51 19.80
N LEU A 132 -8.31 24.65 20.47
CA LEU A 132 -9.31 25.71 20.53
C LEU A 132 -9.67 26.25 19.15
N THR A 133 -8.67 26.58 18.33
CA THR A 133 -8.90 27.15 17.00
C THR A 133 -9.60 26.17 16.06
N PRO A 134 -9.16 24.89 15.91
CA PRO A 134 -9.88 23.88 15.13
C PRO A 134 -11.31 23.64 15.61
N VAL A 135 -11.56 23.48 16.91
CA VAL A 135 -12.90 23.20 17.45
C VAL A 135 -13.88 24.33 17.13
N LEU A 136 -13.46 25.58 17.32
CA LEU A 136 -14.30 26.74 17.01
C LEU A 136 -14.59 26.85 15.51
N LEU A 137 -13.58 26.60 14.67
CA LEU A 137 -13.73 26.66 13.22
C LEU A 137 -14.61 25.55 12.67
N ILE A 138 -14.38 24.29 13.09
CA ILE A 138 -15.20 23.14 12.69
C ILE A 138 -16.65 23.38 13.11
N GLY A 139 -16.90 23.75 14.37
CA GLY A 139 -18.25 24.02 14.85
C GLY A 139 -18.94 25.16 14.09
N LEU A 140 -18.23 26.27 13.84
CA LEU A 140 -18.80 27.41 13.13
C LEU A 140 -19.09 27.11 11.65
N VAL A 141 -18.14 26.46 10.96
CA VAL A 141 -18.31 26.08 9.55
C VAL A 141 -19.47 25.11 9.39
N THR A 142 -19.53 24.07 10.23
CA THR A 142 -20.65 23.12 10.24
C THR A 142 -21.97 23.80 10.55
N PHE A 143 -22.02 24.68 11.56
CA PHE A 143 -23.23 25.44 11.87
C PHE A 143 -23.73 26.24 10.66
N VAL A 144 -22.85 27.01 10.01
CA VAL A 144 -23.20 27.86 8.87
C VAL A 144 -23.67 27.01 7.68
N LEU A 145 -22.94 25.94 7.37
CA LEU A 145 -23.28 25.07 6.26
C LEU A 145 -24.58 24.32 6.52
N SER A 146 -24.74 23.67 7.68
CA SER A 146 -25.98 22.98 8.04
C SER A 146 -27.18 23.92 8.06
N PHE A 147 -27.04 25.13 8.61
CA PHE A 147 -28.10 26.15 8.57
C PHE A 147 -28.49 26.47 7.13
N ALA A 148 -27.51 26.74 6.25
CA ALA A 148 -27.75 27.01 4.84
C ALA A 148 -28.34 25.79 4.12
N GLY A 149 -27.88 24.58 4.45
CA GLY A 149 -28.31 23.31 3.86
C GLY A 149 -29.80 23.05 4.05
N VAL A 150 -30.34 23.35 5.24
CA VAL A 150 -31.78 23.23 5.49
C VAL A 150 -32.61 24.13 4.55
N TYR A 151 -32.15 25.36 4.29
CA TYR A 151 -32.80 26.25 3.33
C TYR A 151 -32.61 25.79 1.88
N PHE A 152 -31.42 25.28 1.57
CA PHE A 152 -31.07 24.77 0.24
C PHE A 152 -31.94 23.57 -0.14
N GLY A 153 -32.15 22.64 0.80
CA GLY A 153 -33.01 21.47 0.61
C GLY A 153 -34.44 21.84 0.24
N ARG A 154 -35.01 22.86 0.89
CA ARG A 154 -36.35 23.37 0.56
C ARG A 154 -36.44 23.91 -0.87
N TYR A 155 -35.38 24.54 -1.38
CA TYR A 155 -35.40 25.19 -2.69
C TYR A 155 -35.12 24.22 -3.84
N PHE A 156 -34.19 23.27 -3.65
CA PHE A 156 -33.66 22.47 -4.76
C PHE A 156 -34.28 21.09 -4.93
N GLY A 157 -34.94 20.52 -3.92
CA GLY A 157 -35.81 19.31 -4.02
C GLY A 157 -35.20 17.99 -4.52
N HIS A 158 -34.12 18.02 -5.31
CA HIS A 158 -33.30 16.92 -5.80
C HIS A 158 -31.84 17.36 -5.71
N PHE A 159 -31.15 16.90 -4.68
CA PHE A 159 -29.73 17.18 -4.46
C PHE A 159 -28.96 15.87 -4.44
N ASN A 160 -27.78 15.85 -5.05
CA ASN A 160 -26.97 14.64 -5.17
C ASN A 160 -26.02 14.52 -3.96
N GLU A 161 -26.59 14.11 -2.83
CA GLU A 161 -25.89 13.85 -1.55
C GLU A 161 -24.60 13.04 -1.74
N LYS A 162 -24.68 11.97 -2.53
CA LYS A 162 -23.54 11.09 -2.86
C LYS A 162 -22.34 11.84 -3.45
N LYS A 163 -22.56 12.90 -4.25
CA LYS A 163 -21.44 13.70 -4.80
C LYS A 163 -20.73 14.54 -3.74
N MET A 164 -21.45 15.01 -2.73
CA MET A 164 -20.88 15.82 -1.66
C MET A 164 -20.05 14.97 -0.69
N GLU A 165 -20.54 13.79 -0.34
CA GLU A 165 -19.80 12.79 0.45
C GLU A 165 -18.49 12.38 -0.25
N VAL A 166 -18.55 12.06 -1.54
CA VAL A 166 -17.35 11.73 -2.33
C VAL A 166 -16.35 12.90 -2.34
N THR A 167 -16.82 14.13 -2.51
CA THR A 167 -15.95 15.32 -2.54
C THR A 167 -15.28 15.54 -1.17
N GLY A 168 -16.03 15.39 -0.08
CA GLY A 168 -15.50 15.45 1.28
C GLY A 168 -14.45 14.38 1.54
N GLY A 169 -14.73 13.14 1.15
CA GLY A 169 -13.80 12.02 1.28
C GLY A 169 -12.49 12.23 0.51
N LEU A 170 -12.56 12.72 -0.73
CA LEU A 170 -11.37 13.05 -1.53
C LEU A 170 -10.51 14.15 -0.91
N VAL A 171 -11.12 15.18 -0.33
CA VAL A 171 -10.39 16.26 0.36
C VAL A 171 -9.65 15.72 1.59
N LEU A 172 -10.29 14.86 2.40
CA LEU A 172 -9.65 14.27 3.58
C LEU A 172 -8.49 13.35 3.22
N ILE A 173 -8.65 12.50 2.20
CA ILE A 173 -7.57 11.63 1.69
C ILE A 173 -6.40 12.48 1.18
N GLY A 174 -6.69 13.53 0.39
CA GLY A 174 -5.68 14.44 -0.14
C GLY A 174 -4.91 15.16 0.98
N LEU A 175 -5.60 15.61 2.02
CA LEU A 175 -4.97 16.24 3.18
C LEU A 175 -4.09 15.27 3.97
N GLY A 176 -4.59 14.06 4.26
CA GLY A 176 -3.79 13.03 4.93
C GLY A 176 -2.53 12.71 4.16
N THR A 177 -2.65 12.53 2.84
CA THR A 177 -1.52 12.25 1.95
C THR A 177 -0.51 13.39 1.97
N LYS A 178 -0.97 14.64 1.90
CA LYS A 178 -0.10 15.81 1.98
C LYS A 178 0.67 15.86 3.30
N MET A 179 -0.02 15.67 4.42
CA MET A 179 0.61 15.70 5.76
C MET A 179 1.65 14.60 5.91
N LEU A 180 1.37 13.41 5.38
CA LEU A 180 2.33 12.31 5.34
C LEU A 180 3.58 12.70 4.55
N ILE A 181 3.42 13.23 3.34
CA ILE A 181 4.54 13.65 2.48
C ILE A 181 5.38 14.74 3.16
N GLU A 182 4.76 15.80 3.68
CA GLU A 182 5.46 16.88 4.37
C GLU A 182 6.29 16.33 5.55
N ARG A 183 5.73 15.40 6.32
CA ARG A 183 6.41 14.85 7.49
C ARG A 183 7.51 13.84 7.16
N LEU A 184 7.36 13.10 6.05
CA LEU A 184 8.41 12.25 5.52
C LEU A 184 9.60 13.07 5.02
N ILE A 185 9.34 14.25 4.44
CA ILE A 185 10.38 15.18 3.99
C ILE A 185 11.10 15.84 5.18
N GLU A 186 10.36 16.25 6.21
CA GLU A 186 10.92 16.94 7.40
C GLU A 186 11.81 16.07 8.30
N ASN A 187 11.59 14.75 8.36
CA ASN A 187 12.38 13.82 9.20
C ASN A 187 13.74 13.43 8.56
N GLN A 188 14.40 14.39 7.92
CA GLN A 188 15.57 14.19 7.05
C GLN A 188 16.87 13.78 7.74
N GLU A 189 16.95 13.75 9.08
CA GLU A 189 18.16 13.32 9.79
C GLU A 189 18.36 11.79 9.82
N LEU A 190 17.34 11.01 9.42
CA LEU A 190 17.37 9.55 9.45
C LEU A 190 17.56 8.93 8.07
N PHE A 191 17.66 9.75 7.02
CA PHE A 191 17.70 9.28 5.64
C PHE A 191 19.09 9.47 5.05
N GLN A 192 19.60 8.42 4.39
CA GLN A 192 20.73 8.53 3.45
C GLN A 192 20.48 9.68 2.46
N SER A 193 21.53 10.16 1.78
CA SER A 193 21.40 11.24 0.78
C SER A 193 20.20 10.98 -0.14
N SER A 194 19.44 12.03 -0.46
CA SER A 194 18.22 11.90 -1.27
C SER A 194 18.45 11.13 -2.57
N GLU A 195 19.66 11.22 -3.12
CA GLU A 195 20.11 10.47 -4.29
C GLU A 195 20.11 8.95 -4.08
N THR A 196 20.62 8.44 -2.94
CA THR A 196 20.65 7.00 -2.64
C THR A 196 19.24 6.44 -2.51
N VAL A 197 18.32 7.21 -1.91
CA VAL A 197 16.92 6.80 -1.74
C VAL A 197 16.23 6.70 -3.11
N TRP A 198 16.35 7.73 -3.95
CA TRP A 198 15.78 7.70 -5.30
C TRP A 198 16.41 6.61 -6.16
N PHE A 199 17.71 6.36 -6.01
CA PHE A 199 18.40 5.25 -6.66
C PHE A 199 17.82 3.89 -6.23
N ALA A 200 17.63 3.68 -4.93
CA ALA A 200 17.04 2.46 -4.39
C ALA A 200 15.61 2.23 -4.88
N PHE A 201 14.76 3.26 -4.86
CA PHE A 201 13.42 3.19 -5.44
C PHE A 201 13.45 2.92 -6.95
N GLY A 202 14.37 3.56 -7.68
CA GLY A 202 14.53 3.37 -9.12
C GLY A 202 14.89 1.93 -9.47
N LEU A 203 15.79 1.31 -8.71
CA LEU A 203 16.16 -0.10 -8.88
C LEU A 203 15.01 -1.05 -8.56
N THR A 204 14.32 -0.86 -7.43
CA THR A 204 13.18 -1.72 -7.06
C THR A 204 12.01 -1.56 -8.03
N LEU A 205 11.74 -0.34 -8.51
CA LEU A 205 10.72 -0.09 -9.53
C LEU A 205 11.10 -0.77 -10.85
N ALA A 206 12.36 -0.67 -11.27
CA ALA A 206 12.84 -1.32 -12.48
C ALA A 206 12.71 -2.85 -12.41
N ALA A 207 12.99 -3.45 -11.24
CA ALA A 207 12.77 -4.87 -10.99
C ALA A 207 11.27 -5.22 -11.12
N GLY A 208 10.38 -4.53 -10.41
CA GLY A 208 8.94 -4.80 -10.45
C GLY A 208 8.29 -4.56 -11.83
N MET A 209 8.82 -3.64 -12.63
CA MET A 209 8.36 -3.44 -14.01
C MET A 209 8.66 -4.64 -14.92
N ALA A 210 9.64 -5.49 -14.58
CA ALA A 210 9.97 -6.67 -15.36
C ALA A 210 8.85 -7.73 -15.35
N THR A 211 8.00 -7.75 -14.32
CA THR A 211 6.76 -8.57 -14.28
C THR A 211 5.82 -8.17 -15.43
N GLY A 212 5.65 -6.88 -15.68
CA GLY A 212 4.89 -6.38 -16.83
C GLY A 212 5.48 -6.78 -18.17
N ILE A 213 6.81 -6.81 -18.29
CA ILE A 213 7.51 -7.30 -19.49
C ILE A 213 7.21 -8.79 -19.70
N GLY A 214 7.30 -9.60 -18.64
CA GLY A 214 6.91 -11.01 -18.66
C GLY A 214 5.49 -11.24 -19.14
N SER A 215 4.54 -10.45 -18.63
CA SER A 215 3.15 -10.49 -19.07
C SER A 215 2.99 -10.22 -20.57
N LEU A 216 3.67 -9.19 -21.09
CA LEU A 216 3.61 -8.87 -22.53
C LEU A 216 4.17 -10.03 -23.35
N LEU A 217 5.33 -10.57 -22.94
CA LEU A 217 5.92 -11.72 -23.61
C LEU A 217 4.93 -12.90 -23.65
N ALA A 218 4.28 -13.25 -22.54
CA ALA A 218 3.34 -14.36 -22.48
C ALA A 218 2.15 -14.22 -23.43
N LEU A 219 1.57 -13.01 -23.49
CA LEU A 219 0.37 -12.75 -24.29
C LEU A 219 0.64 -12.67 -25.79
N PHE A 220 1.85 -12.25 -26.19
CA PHE A 220 2.21 -12.03 -27.60
C PHE A 220 3.10 -13.13 -28.20
N THR A 221 3.88 -13.87 -27.41
CA THR A 221 4.70 -14.98 -27.91
C THR A 221 3.97 -16.32 -27.85
N ARG A 222 4.08 -17.12 -28.91
CA ARG A 222 3.46 -18.46 -28.96
C ARG A 222 4.38 -19.57 -28.48
N LYS A 223 5.70 -19.37 -28.56
CA LYS A 223 6.67 -20.40 -28.20
C LYS A 223 7.82 -19.84 -27.39
N SER A 224 8.26 -20.58 -26.38
CA SER A 224 9.46 -20.27 -25.62
C SER A 224 10.66 -21.09 -26.09
N SER A 225 11.83 -20.47 -26.11
CA SER A 225 13.07 -21.20 -26.37
C SER A 225 13.62 -21.74 -25.06
N THR A 226 13.36 -23.01 -24.83
CA THR A 226 13.86 -23.84 -23.72
C THR A 226 15.31 -23.51 -23.33
N ARG A 227 16.26 -23.53 -24.29
CA ARG A 227 17.67 -23.20 -24.04
C ARG A 227 17.90 -21.78 -23.50
N ARG A 228 17.22 -20.78 -24.07
CA ARG A 228 17.37 -19.38 -23.64
C ARG A 228 16.72 -19.15 -22.29
N ALA A 229 15.55 -19.75 -22.04
CA ALA A 229 14.91 -19.73 -20.74
C ALA A 229 15.81 -20.34 -19.67
N SER A 230 16.35 -21.54 -19.91
CA SER A 230 17.29 -22.21 -19.01
C SER A 230 18.52 -21.36 -18.65
N LEU A 231 19.11 -20.69 -19.64
CA LEU A 231 20.23 -19.78 -19.40
C LEU A 231 19.83 -18.55 -18.57
N LEU A 232 18.67 -17.95 -18.84
CA LEU A 232 18.16 -16.78 -18.11
C LEU A 232 17.80 -17.10 -16.66
N PHE A 233 17.12 -18.24 -16.43
CA PHE A 233 16.82 -18.73 -15.09
C PHE A 233 18.10 -18.99 -14.29
N GLY A 234 19.07 -19.71 -14.90
CA GLY A 234 20.37 -19.90 -14.28
C GLY A 234 21.08 -18.56 -13.99
N LEU A 235 21.07 -17.62 -14.92
CA LEU A 235 21.68 -16.29 -14.71
C LEU A 235 21.04 -15.55 -13.54
N SER A 236 19.72 -15.55 -13.42
CA SER A 236 19.00 -15.00 -12.27
C SER A 236 19.39 -15.70 -10.96
N THR A 237 19.45 -17.05 -10.93
CA THR A 237 19.94 -17.83 -9.78
C THR A 237 21.33 -17.34 -9.35
N GLY A 238 22.26 -17.18 -10.29
CA GLY A 238 23.62 -16.73 -10.01
C GLY A 238 23.70 -15.33 -9.41
N LEU A 239 22.92 -14.39 -9.94
CA LEU A 239 22.84 -13.01 -9.45
C LEU A 239 22.26 -12.95 -8.02
N LEU A 240 21.19 -13.70 -7.74
CA LEU A 240 20.55 -13.73 -6.42
C LEU A 240 21.44 -14.41 -5.38
N LEU A 241 22.08 -15.55 -5.71
CA LEU A 241 23.03 -16.21 -4.80
C LEU A 241 24.22 -15.30 -4.47
N TRP A 242 24.80 -14.63 -5.48
CA TRP A 242 25.87 -13.67 -5.23
C TRP A 242 25.40 -12.55 -4.30
N THR A 243 24.23 -11.96 -4.57
CA THR A 243 23.67 -10.87 -3.75
C THR A 243 23.44 -11.32 -2.30
N ALA A 244 22.86 -12.49 -2.10
CA ALA A 244 22.60 -13.01 -0.76
C ALA A 244 23.89 -13.16 0.06
N PHE A 245 24.92 -13.80 -0.51
CA PHE A 245 26.16 -14.10 0.20
C PHE A 245 27.20 -12.98 0.22
N ARG A 246 27.18 -12.06 -0.76
CA ARG A 246 28.18 -10.98 -0.88
C ARG A 246 27.63 -9.59 -0.60
N ALA A 247 26.32 -9.44 -0.46
CA ALA A 247 25.68 -8.18 -0.08
C ALA A 247 24.98 -8.29 1.27
N LEU A 248 23.89 -9.06 1.33
CA LEU A 248 22.95 -9.01 2.44
C LEU A 248 23.48 -9.71 3.70
N LEU A 249 24.06 -10.89 3.56
CA LEU A 249 24.61 -11.61 4.71
C LEU A 249 25.78 -10.86 5.38
N PRO A 250 26.75 -10.27 4.64
CA PRO A 250 27.77 -9.42 5.25
C PRO A 250 27.21 -8.19 5.98
N ILE A 251 26.18 -7.52 5.44
CA ILE A 251 25.49 -6.41 6.13
C ILE A 251 24.92 -6.91 7.46
N ALA A 252 24.27 -8.07 7.45
CA ALA A 252 23.72 -8.68 8.66
C ALA A 252 24.77 -9.04 9.70
N GLU A 253 25.90 -9.62 9.29
CA GLU A 253 26.99 -9.98 10.21
C GLU A 253 27.68 -8.76 10.82
N GLN A 254 27.74 -7.64 10.08
CA GLN A 254 28.29 -6.38 10.56
C GLN A 254 27.35 -5.68 11.55
N ASP A 255 26.05 -5.67 11.27
CA ASP A 255 25.09 -4.88 12.03
C ASP A 255 24.46 -5.63 13.21
N LEU A 256 24.48 -6.98 13.19
CA LEU A 256 24.07 -7.80 14.34
C LEU A 256 25.23 -7.98 15.32
N ALA A 257 24.90 -7.91 16.62
CA ALA A 257 25.89 -8.10 17.69
C ALA A 257 26.55 -9.49 17.73
N ASN A 258 25.93 -10.49 17.09
CA ASN A 258 26.42 -11.86 17.03
C ASN A 258 26.26 -12.43 15.61
N PRO A 259 27.36 -12.69 14.88
CA PRO A 259 27.30 -13.28 13.53
C PRO A 259 26.54 -14.62 13.48
N ARG A 260 26.55 -15.42 14.56
CA ARG A 260 25.78 -16.67 14.62
C ARG A 260 24.27 -16.43 14.57
N LEU A 261 23.81 -15.29 15.10
CA LEU A 261 22.41 -14.90 15.02
C LEU A 261 22.02 -14.57 13.57
N ALA A 262 22.93 -13.96 12.79
CA ALA A 262 22.71 -13.73 11.36
C ALA A 262 22.46 -15.05 10.62
N THR A 263 23.24 -16.10 10.92
CA THR A 263 23.03 -17.44 10.34
C THR A 263 21.66 -18.03 10.71
N VAL A 264 21.25 -17.92 11.98
CA VAL A 264 19.94 -18.43 12.42
C VAL A 264 18.80 -17.68 11.73
N ILE A 265 18.88 -16.35 11.64
CA ILE A 265 17.88 -15.52 10.97
C ILE A 265 17.85 -15.79 9.47
N PHE A 266 19.01 -16.03 8.85
CA PHE A 266 19.11 -16.44 7.45
C PHE A 266 18.28 -17.71 7.18
N PHE A 267 18.45 -18.76 7.98
CA PHE A 267 17.61 -19.95 7.85
C PHE A 267 16.14 -19.70 8.23
N GLY A 268 15.88 -18.73 9.11
CA GLY A 268 14.52 -18.24 9.39
C GLY A 268 13.86 -17.64 8.15
N GLY A 269 14.57 -16.78 7.40
CA GLY A 269 14.11 -16.21 6.13
C GLY A 269 13.85 -17.29 5.08
N PHE A 270 14.75 -18.26 4.98
CA PHE A 270 14.56 -19.44 4.12
C PHE A 270 13.26 -20.19 4.45
N LEU A 271 13.01 -20.45 5.75
CA LEU A 271 11.79 -21.14 6.21
C LEU A 271 10.53 -20.31 5.98
N ILE A 272 10.59 -18.99 6.17
CA ILE A 272 9.48 -18.08 5.86
C ILE A 272 9.12 -18.18 4.38
N SER A 273 10.13 -18.14 3.50
CA SER A 273 9.91 -18.27 2.06
C SER A 273 9.30 -19.62 1.70
N ALA A 274 9.79 -20.71 2.29
CA ALA A 274 9.21 -22.05 2.11
C ALA A 274 7.76 -22.16 2.61
N LEU A 275 7.41 -21.45 3.67
CA LEU A 275 6.05 -21.42 4.19
C LEU A 275 5.12 -20.59 3.29
N ILE A 276 5.58 -19.43 2.81
CA ILE A 276 4.83 -18.60 1.87
C ILE A 276 4.58 -19.37 0.58
N ASP A 277 5.62 -20.04 0.05
CA ASP A 277 5.52 -20.87 -1.16
C ASP A 277 4.43 -21.95 -1.03
N ARG A 278 4.37 -22.63 0.12
CA ARG A 278 3.32 -23.64 0.41
C ARG A 278 1.89 -23.06 0.44
N LEU A 279 1.73 -21.75 0.65
CA LEU A 279 0.43 -21.09 0.59
C LEU A 279 0.02 -20.72 -0.84
N VAL A 280 0.96 -20.68 -1.78
CA VAL A 280 0.70 -20.46 -3.20
C VAL A 280 0.16 -21.77 -3.79
N PRO A 281 -1.03 -21.77 -4.41
CA PRO A 281 -1.55 -22.97 -5.06
C PRO A 281 -0.59 -23.46 -6.15
N ASP A 282 -0.33 -24.78 -6.20
CA ASP A 282 0.54 -25.42 -7.21
C ASP A 282 0.22 -24.93 -8.64
N PHE A 283 -1.08 -24.74 -8.92
CA PHE A 283 -1.58 -24.21 -10.19
C PHE A 283 -1.44 -22.68 -10.26
N GLY A 284 -0.32 -22.21 -10.80
CA GLY A 284 0.02 -20.79 -10.94
C GLY A 284 1.15 -20.32 -10.03
N ASN A 285 1.77 -21.25 -9.29
CA ASN A 285 3.00 -20.98 -8.55
C ASN A 285 4.15 -20.67 -9.54
N PRO A 286 4.83 -19.51 -9.45
CA PRO A 286 5.96 -19.18 -10.32
C PRO A 286 7.19 -20.09 -10.13
N HIS A 287 7.24 -20.85 -9.03
CA HIS A 287 8.30 -21.83 -8.75
C HIS A 287 8.04 -23.22 -9.36
N GLU A 288 6.82 -23.47 -9.85
CA GLU A 288 6.51 -24.67 -10.63
C GLU A 288 6.84 -24.43 -12.13
N PRO A 289 7.80 -25.17 -12.71
CA PRO A 289 8.27 -24.89 -14.05
C PRO A 289 7.24 -25.28 -15.12
N MET A 290 6.61 -24.28 -15.72
CA MET A 290 5.60 -24.46 -16.77
C MET A 290 5.97 -23.74 -18.08
N LEU A 291 5.82 -24.42 -19.21
CA LEU A 291 5.99 -23.79 -20.53
C LEU A 291 4.84 -22.84 -20.85
N ILE A 292 5.12 -21.77 -21.61
CA ILE A 292 4.10 -20.83 -22.11
C ILE A 292 3.02 -21.58 -22.91
N GLU A 293 3.43 -22.60 -23.64
CA GLU A 293 2.57 -23.48 -24.43
C GLU A 293 1.60 -24.26 -23.53
N GLU A 294 2.08 -24.84 -22.44
CA GLU A 294 1.26 -25.61 -21.47
C GLU A 294 0.26 -24.71 -20.74
N LEU A 295 0.68 -23.48 -20.41
CA LEU A 295 -0.18 -22.48 -19.78
C LEU A 295 -1.32 -22.02 -20.69
N LYS A 296 -1.13 -22.01 -22.02
CA LYS A 296 -2.14 -21.59 -23.00
C LYS A 296 -3.22 -22.64 -23.28
N ASP A 297 -2.85 -23.91 -23.24
CA ASP A 297 -3.73 -25.00 -23.68
C ASP A 297 -4.57 -25.60 -22.54
N ASN A 298 -4.40 -25.15 -21.29
CA ASN A 298 -5.12 -25.68 -20.14
C ASN A 298 -6.30 -24.77 -19.68
N PRO A 299 -7.56 -25.21 -19.83
CA PRO A 299 -8.74 -24.43 -19.50
C PRO A 299 -9.01 -24.28 -17.99
N ASP A 300 -8.37 -25.09 -17.12
CA ASP A 300 -8.58 -25.03 -15.66
C ASP A 300 -8.04 -23.74 -15.03
N PHE A 301 -7.20 -23.00 -15.75
CA PHE A 301 -6.61 -21.73 -15.30
C PHE A 301 -7.60 -20.57 -15.14
N ARG A 302 -8.87 -20.74 -15.55
CA ARG A 302 -9.92 -19.73 -15.33
C ARG A 302 -10.14 -19.39 -13.87
N ARG A 303 -9.97 -20.37 -12.97
CA ARG A 303 -10.23 -20.20 -11.53
C ARG A 303 -9.00 -19.78 -10.73
N THR A 304 -7.82 -19.86 -11.33
CA THR A 304 -6.54 -19.62 -10.62
C THR A 304 -5.97 -18.23 -10.88
N GLY A 305 -6.47 -17.48 -11.87
CA GLY A 305 -5.96 -16.14 -12.22
C GLY A 305 -5.86 -15.17 -11.03
N MET A 306 -6.97 -14.90 -10.34
CA MET A 306 -6.98 -13.95 -9.22
C MET A 306 -6.23 -14.47 -7.98
N PRO A 307 -6.42 -15.74 -7.54
CA PRO A 307 -5.64 -16.30 -6.44
C PRO A 307 -4.13 -16.27 -6.69
N ALA A 308 -3.67 -16.63 -7.90
CA ALA A 308 -2.25 -16.61 -8.25
C ALA A 308 -1.68 -15.18 -8.26
N ALA A 309 -2.44 -14.20 -8.79
CA ALA A 309 -2.01 -12.80 -8.77
C ALA A 309 -1.87 -12.24 -7.35
N LEU A 310 -2.79 -12.56 -6.44
CA LEU A 310 -2.70 -12.13 -5.04
C LEU A 310 -1.53 -12.81 -4.31
N ALA A 311 -1.35 -14.11 -4.55
CA ALA A 311 -0.25 -14.87 -3.96
C ALA A 311 1.12 -14.35 -4.43
N ILE A 312 1.28 -14.10 -5.73
CA ILE A 312 2.50 -13.51 -6.30
C ILE A 312 2.73 -12.09 -5.76
N ALA A 313 1.70 -11.23 -5.69
CA ALA A 313 1.87 -9.91 -5.10
C ALA A 313 2.34 -9.96 -3.63
N ALA A 314 1.87 -10.94 -2.85
CA ALA A 314 2.35 -11.15 -1.49
C ALA A 314 3.80 -11.68 -1.43
N HIS A 315 4.21 -12.47 -2.43
CA HIS A 315 5.57 -13.00 -2.58
C HIS A 315 6.57 -11.92 -3.00
N SER A 316 6.24 -11.09 -3.98
CA SER A 316 7.15 -10.05 -4.48
C SER A 316 7.39 -8.93 -3.46
N PHE A 317 6.54 -8.80 -2.43
CA PHE A 317 6.71 -7.78 -1.38
C PHE A 317 8.00 -7.96 -0.56
N PRO A 318 8.28 -9.13 0.06
CA PRO A 318 9.58 -9.40 0.70
C PRO A 318 10.79 -9.25 -0.24
N GLU A 319 10.66 -9.59 -1.52
CA GLU A 319 11.75 -9.52 -2.49
C GLU A 319 12.14 -8.08 -2.83
N GLY A 320 11.13 -7.24 -3.12
CA GLY A 320 11.34 -5.82 -3.37
C GLY A 320 11.98 -5.12 -2.17
N LEU A 321 11.61 -5.54 -0.96
CA LEU A 321 12.25 -5.08 0.28
C LEU A 321 13.73 -5.47 0.35
N ALA A 322 14.07 -6.72 0.05
CA ALA A 322 15.46 -7.20 0.10
C ALA A 322 16.37 -6.41 -0.88
N VAL A 323 15.89 -6.17 -2.10
CA VAL A 323 16.62 -5.35 -3.09
C VAL A 323 16.70 -3.89 -2.66
N PHE A 324 15.65 -3.32 -2.07
CA PHE A 324 15.68 -1.95 -1.58
C PHE A 324 16.70 -1.76 -0.45
N ILE A 325 16.75 -2.70 0.51
CA ILE A 325 17.75 -2.66 1.60
C ILE A 325 19.17 -2.79 1.03
N ALA A 326 19.38 -3.69 0.07
CA ALA A 326 20.65 -3.82 -0.62
C ALA A 326 21.03 -2.51 -1.32
N ALA A 327 20.08 -1.83 -1.98
CA ALA A 327 20.34 -0.56 -2.65
C ALA A 327 20.63 0.62 -1.71
N LEU A 328 20.13 0.57 -0.47
CA LEU A 328 20.44 1.58 0.54
C LEU A 328 21.80 1.39 1.23
N HIS A 329 22.29 0.15 1.37
CA HIS A 329 23.44 -0.14 2.26
C HIS A 329 24.58 -0.91 1.60
N ALA A 330 24.33 -1.63 0.50
CA ALA A 330 25.38 -2.31 -0.24
C ALA A 330 26.06 -1.34 -1.24
N PRO A 331 27.30 -1.66 -1.66
CA PRO A 331 27.92 -0.94 -2.78
C PRO A 331 27.01 -0.93 -4.01
N ALA A 332 26.90 0.22 -4.69
CA ALA A 332 25.98 0.42 -5.80
C ALA A 332 26.03 -0.70 -6.88
N PRO A 333 27.19 -1.23 -7.31
CA PRO A 333 27.22 -2.30 -8.29
C PRO A 333 26.59 -3.61 -7.80
N VAL A 334 26.69 -3.89 -6.50
CA VAL A 334 26.07 -5.07 -5.87
C VAL A 334 24.56 -4.91 -5.81
N ALA A 335 24.08 -3.69 -5.51
CA ALA A 335 22.65 -3.37 -5.57
C ALA A 335 22.08 -3.47 -7.01
N VAL A 336 22.83 -3.02 -8.01
CA VAL A 336 22.45 -3.18 -9.43
C VAL A 336 22.38 -4.66 -9.79
N ALA A 337 23.33 -5.48 -9.35
CA ALA A 337 23.30 -6.92 -9.57
C ALA A 337 22.07 -7.58 -8.90
N ALA A 338 21.72 -7.15 -7.68
CA ALA A 338 20.53 -7.59 -6.96
C ALA A 338 19.25 -7.28 -7.76
N ALA A 339 19.08 -6.03 -8.17
CA ALA A 339 17.93 -5.57 -8.94
C ALA A 339 17.84 -6.27 -10.31
N ALA A 340 18.96 -6.49 -10.98
CA ALA A 340 19.01 -7.23 -12.24
C ALA A 340 18.63 -8.71 -12.04
N GLY A 341 19.10 -9.33 -10.95
CA GLY A 341 18.73 -10.70 -10.58
C GLY A 341 17.22 -10.85 -10.35
N LEU A 342 16.64 -9.93 -9.57
CA LEU A 342 15.21 -9.88 -9.30
C LEU A 342 14.40 -9.58 -10.57
N ALA A 343 14.81 -8.59 -11.37
CA ALA A 343 14.15 -8.29 -12.64
C ALA A 343 14.07 -9.51 -13.58
N LEU A 344 15.11 -10.34 -13.62
CA LEU A 344 15.11 -11.57 -14.40
C LEU A 344 14.23 -12.67 -13.81
N HIS A 345 14.06 -12.71 -12.49
CA HIS A 345 13.12 -13.61 -11.80
C HIS A 345 11.66 -13.22 -12.09
N ASN A 346 11.39 -11.92 -12.14
CA ASN A 346 10.06 -11.35 -12.34
C ASN A 346 9.48 -11.56 -13.74
N ILE A 347 10.32 -11.76 -14.76
CA ILE A 347 9.84 -12.07 -16.12
C ILE A 347 9.02 -13.38 -16.12
N PRO A 348 9.55 -14.51 -15.61
CA PRO A 348 8.78 -15.72 -15.34
C PRO A 348 7.51 -15.50 -14.53
N GLU A 349 7.57 -14.74 -13.43
CA GLU A 349 6.38 -14.45 -12.62
C GLU A 349 5.28 -13.76 -13.42
N GLY A 350 5.66 -12.78 -14.25
CA GLY A 350 4.77 -12.08 -15.16
C GLY A 350 4.10 -13.02 -16.17
N ILE A 351 4.83 -14.03 -16.65
CA ILE A 351 4.28 -15.05 -17.54
C ILE A 351 3.25 -15.91 -16.78
N SER A 352 3.61 -16.39 -15.59
CA SER A 352 2.79 -17.25 -14.74
C SER A 352 1.54 -16.57 -14.20
N THR A 353 1.52 -15.23 -14.07
CA THR A 353 0.31 -14.47 -13.72
C THR A 353 -0.56 -14.13 -14.93
N ALA A 354 0.04 -13.69 -16.04
CA ALA A 354 -0.71 -13.14 -17.15
C ALA A 354 -1.56 -14.18 -17.88
N LEU A 355 -1.09 -15.42 -18.04
CA LEU A 355 -1.83 -16.45 -18.78
C LEU A 355 -3.07 -16.95 -18.02
N PRO A 356 -2.98 -17.31 -16.73
CA PRO A 356 -4.17 -17.63 -15.95
C PRO A 356 -5.14 -16.46 -15.84
N MET A 357 -4.64 -15.24 -15.69
CA MET A 357 -5.49 -14.05 -15.65
C MET A 357 -6.17 -13.79 -17.01
N PHE A 358 -5.51 -14.06 -18.12
CA PHE A 358 -6.11 -13.99 -19.45
C PHE A 358 -7.23 -15.02 -19.61
N HIS A 359 -7.03 -16.25 -19.13
CA HIS A 359 -8.09 -17.27 -19.14
C HIS A 359 -9.28 -16.89 -18.25
N ALA A 360 -9.02 -16.34 -17.07
CA ALA A 360 -10.05 -15.87 -16.15
C ALA A 360 -10.87 -14.68 -16.69
N THR A 361 -10.20 -13.72 -17.34
CA THR A 361 -10.83 -12.43 -17.74
C THR A 361 -11.24 -12.35 -19.20
N GLY A 362 -10.67 -13.20 -20.06
CA GLY A 362 -10.83 -13.15 -21.52
C GLY A 362 -10.19 -11.93 -22.20
N SER A 363 -9.48 -11.07 -21.46
CA SER A 363 -8.95 -9.80 -21.98
C SER A 363 -7.45 -9.68 -21.75
N ARG A 364 -6.69 -9.53 -22.85
CA ARG A 364 -5.22 -9.35 -22.79
C ARG A 364 -4.83 -8.09 -22.03
N SER A 365 -5.59 -7.01 -22.19
CA SER A 365 -5.32 -5.76 -21.49
C SER A 365 -5.51 -5.93 -19.98
N LYS A 366 -6.64 -6.54 -19.55
CA LYS A 366 -6.86 -6.82 -18.12
C LYS A 366 -5.78 -7.73 -17.55
N ALA A 367 -5.44 -8.81 -18.24
CA ALA A 367 -4.35 -9.70 -17.82
C ALA A 367 -3.02 -8.97 -17.62
N CYS A 368 -2.67 -8.09 -18.56
CA CYS A 368 -1.45 -7.29 -18.46
C CYS A 368 -1.50 -6.29 -17.31
N VAL A 369 -2.63 -5.61 -17.10
CA VAL A 369 -2.77 -4.67 -15.97
C VAL A 369 -2.65 -5.41 -14.65
N PHE A 370 -3.38 -6.52 -14.46
CA PHE A 370 -3.34 -7.27 -13.21
C PHE A 370 -1.96 -7.88 -12.94
N SER A 371 -1.28 -8.44 -13.94
CA SER A 371 0.09 -8.96 -13.78
C SER A 371 1.10 -7.85 -13.49
N SER A 372 1.02 -6.69 -14.16
CA SER A 372 1.88 -5.54 -13.82
C SER A 372 1.60 -5.00 -12.42
N LEU A 373 0.35 -5.06 -11.93
CA LEU A 373 0.00 -4.66 -10.58
C LEU A 373 0.64 -5.56 -9.52
N THR A 374 0.88 -6.86 -9.80
CA THR A 374 1.60 -7.73 -8.85
C THR A 374 3.05 -7.31 -8.70
N GLY A 375 3.74 -6.96 -9.80
CA GLY A 375 5.11 -6.45 -9.77
C GLY A 375 5.25 -5.09 -9.07
N LEU A 376 4.18 -4.28 -9.01
CA LEU A 376 4.18 -3.05 -8.21
C LEU A 376 4.19 -3.30 -6.70
N ALA A 377 3.96 -4.53 -6.23
CA ALA A 377 4.12 -4.89 -4.82
C ALA A 377 5.56 -4.68 -4.33
N GLU A 378 6.57 -4.81 -5.20
CA GLU A 378 7.98 -4.59 -4.85
C GLU A 378 8.28 -3.12 -4.48
N PRO A 379 8.05 -2.12 -5.35
CA PRO A 379 8.27 -0.72 -4.99
C PRO A 379 7.31 -0.25 -3.90
N LEU A 380 6.12 -0.85 -3.77
CA LEU A 380 5.23 -0.61 -2.63
C LEU A 380 5.84 -1.14 -1.33
N GLY A 381 6.48 -2.30 -1.33
CA GLY A 381 7.20 -2.85 -0.18
C GLY A 381 8.39 -1.98 0.22
N ALA A 382 9.17 -1.52 -0.76
CA ALA A 382 10.22 -0.53 -0.55
C ALA A 382 9.67 0.77 0.06
N LEU A 383 8.55 1.29 -0.47
CA LEU A 383 7.93 2.51 0.01
C LEU A 383 7.41 2.36 1.43
N LEU A 384 6.73 1.25 1.70
CA LEU A 384 6.20 0.94 3.02
C LEU A 384 7.35 0.87 4.03
N VAL A 385 8.41 0.12 3.75
CA VAL A 385 9.53 0.03 4.68
C VAL A 385 10.25 1.36 4.82
N TYR A 386 10.58 2.05 3.74
CA TYR A 386 11.24 3.37 3.80
C TYR A 386 10.47 4.37 4.67
N THR A 387 9.14 4.41 4.55
CA THR A 387 8.33 5.47 5.14
C THR A 387 7.77 5.10 6.52
N LEU A 388 7.37 3.83 6.73
CA LEU A 388 6.78 3.34 7.99
C LEU A 388 7.83 2.77 8.94
N VAL A 389 8.76 1.99 8.40
CA VAL A 389 9.59 1.07 9.19
C VAL A 389 11.02 1.58 9.36
N TYR A 390 11.61 2.22 8.35
CA TYR A 390 13.04 2.55 8.28
C TYR A 390 13.51 3.43 9.44
N ARG A 391 12.66 4.37 9.89
CA ARG A 391 12.92 5.19 11.08
C ARG A 391 13.02 4.43 12.40
N PHE A 392 12.50 3.21 12.42
CA PHE A 392 12.58 2.28 13.55
C PHE A 392 13.64 1.20 13.34
N LEU A 393 14.24 1.15 12.15
CA LEU A 393 15.30 0.20 11.86
C LEU A 393 16.61 0.76 12.39
N ASP A 394 16.91 0.43 13.64
CA ASP A 394 18.28 0.51 14.11
C ASP A 394 19.17 -0.50 13.35
N LYS A 395 20.48 -0.45 13.59
CA LYS A 395 21.41 -1.37 12.94
C LYS A 395 21.02 -2.83 13.16
N GLN A 396 20.58 -3.19 14.38
CA GLN A 396 20.18 -4.57 14.64
C GLN A 396 19.00 -4.99 13.77
N ALA A 397 17.96 -4.17 13.67
CA ALA A 397 16.80 -4.47 12.85
C ALA A 397 17.15 -4.53 11.35
N LEU A 398 18.04 -3.65 10.85
CA LEU A 398 18.59 -3.77 9.49
C LEU A 398 19.31 -5.11 9.31
N GLY A 399 20.15 -5.50 10.26
CA GLY A 399 20.85 -6.77 10.21
C GLY A 399 19.91 -7.99 10.24
N VAL A 400 18.81 -7.95 11.01
CA VAL A 400 17.76 -8.98 10.97
C VAL A 400 17.14 -9.06 9.57
N LEU A 401 16.73 -7.93 9.00
CA LEU A 401 16.09 -7.89 7.69
C LEU A 401 17.04 -8.32 6.57
N SER A 402 18.31 -7.93 6.63
CA SER A 402 19.33 -8.36 5.67
C SER A 402 19.59 -9.87 5.76
N ALA A 403 19.72 -10.44 6.96
CA ALA A 403 19.87 -11.88 7.12
C ALA A 403 18.65 -12.64 6.59
N ALA A 404 17.44 -12.21 6.96
CA ALA A 404 16.21 -12.83 6.49
C ALA A 404 16.07 -12.72 4.96
N GLY A 405 16.35 -11.54 4.39
CA GLY A 405 16.33 -11.29 2.95
C GLY A 405 17.34 -12.15 2.18
N ALA A 406 18.55 -12.33 2.73
CA ALA A 406 19.54 -13.26 2.16
C ALA A 406 18.99 -14.71 2.14
N GLY A 407 18.34 -15.13 3.22
CA GLY A 407 17.70 -16.45 3.31
C GLY A 407 16.59 -16.67 2.28
N ILE A 408 15.73 -15.66 2.11
CA ILE A 408 14.65 -15.63 1.11
C ILE A 408 15.23 -15.74 -0.30
N MET A 409 16.22 -14.91 -0.65
CA MET A 409 16.86 -14.95 -1.98
C MET A 409 17.52 -16.31 -2.28
N VAL A 410 18.12 -16.97 -1.29
CA VAL A 410 18.69 -18.31 -1.46
C VAL A 410 17.59 -19.36 -1.64
N PHE A 411 16.48 -19.28 -0.91
CA PHE A 411 15.34 -20.17 -1.12
C PHE A 411 14.80 -20.06 -2.55
N ILE A 412 14.49 -18.86 -3.02
CA ILE A 412 13.97 -18.59 -4.37
C ILE A 412 14.91 -19.14 -5.45
N ALA A 413 16.21 -18.93 -5.26
CA ALA A 413 17.24 -19.43 -6.17
C ALA A 413 17.25 -20.96 -6.27
N LEU A 414 17.05 -21.67 -5.14
CA LEU A 414 17.16 -23.12 -5.06
C LEU A 414 15.86 -23.87 -5.36
N ASP A 415 14.71 -23.33 -4.97
CA ASP A 415 13.41 -23.98 -5.10
C ASP A 415 12.69 -23.58 -6.40
N GLY A 416 12.84 -22.33 -6.82
CA GLY A 416 12.23 -21.83 -8.06
C GLY A 416 13.16 -21.86 -9.26
N LEU A 417 14.17 -20.99 -9.26
CA LEU A 417 14.92 -20.64 -10.47
C LEU A 417 15.82 -21.76 -10.98
N LEU A 418 16.57 -22.43 -10.09
CA LEU A 418 17.49 -23.49 -10.49
C LEU A 418 16.76 -24.75 -11.00
N PRO A 419 15.69 -25.24 -10.33
CA PRO A 419 14.86 -26.32 -10.87
C PRO A 419 14.22 -25.95 -12.20
N ALA A 420 13.68 -24.73 -12.33
CA ALA A 420 13.16 -24.24 -13.60
C ALA A 420 14.22 -24.23 -14.70
N ALA A 421 15.43 -23.75 -14.40
CA ALA A 421 16.54 -23.76 -15.35
C ALA A 421 16.85 -25.18 -15.84
N HIS A 422 16.74 -26.19 -14.97
CA HIS A 422 16.91 -27.59 -15.33
C HIS A 422 15.77 -28.15 -16.18
N VAL A 423 14.51 -27.87 -15.82
CA VAL A 423 13.34 -28.38 -16.56
C VAL A 423 13.26 -27.76 -17.96
N PHE A 424 13.53 -26.46 -18.08
CA PHE A 424 13.50 -25.77 -19.38
C PHE A 424 14.71 -26.09 -20.26
N GLY A 425 15.79 -26.74 -19.80
CA GLY A 425 17.01 -26.88 -20.60
C GLY A 425 17.78 -28.16 -20.34
N LYS A 426 19.05 -28.17 -20.78
CA LYS A 426 20.00 -29.20 -20.37
C LYS A 426 20.69 -28.70 -19.10
N TYR A 427 21.01 -29.62 -18.19
CA TYR A 427 21.75 -29.36 -16.95
C TYR A 427 22.93 -28.37 -17.13
N HIS A 428 23.71 -28.51 -18.20
CA HIS A 428 24.84 -27.64 -18.49
C HIS A 428 24.49 -26.16 -18.75
N TYR A 429 23.32 -25.85 -19.32
CA TYR A 429 22.92 -24.45 -19.55
C TYR A 429 22.48 -23.77 -18.27
N ALA A 430 21.81 -24.49 -17.37
CA ALA A 430 21.44 -23.98 -16.06
C ALA A 430 22.68 -23.65 -15.22
N VAL A 431 23.64 -24.58 -15.17
CA VAL A 431 24.92 -24.37 -14.48
C VAL A 431 25.73 -23.24 -15.12
N LEU A 432 25.83 -23.22 -16.45
CA LEU A 432 26.52 -22.14 -17.16
C LEU A 432 25.89 -20.77 -16.87
N GLY A 433 24.56 -20.69 -16.92
CA GLY A 433 23.83 -19.47 -16.57
C GLY A 433 24.14 -19.03 -15.14
N THR A 434 24.08 -19.95 -14.18
CA THR A 434 24.38 -19.69 -12.76
C THR A 434 25.78 -19.14 -12.58
N VAL A 435 26.79 -19.80 -13.16
CA VAL A 435 28.18 -19.34 -13.09
C VAL A 435 28.33 -17.97 -13.76
N LEU A 436 27.74 -17.76 -14.93
CA LEU A 436 27.79 -16.47 -15.61
C LEU A 436 27.12 -15.35 -14.81
N GLY A 437 25.98 -15.62 -14.17
CA GLY A 437 25.32 -14.67 -13.28
C GLY A 437 26.22 -14.26 -12.12
N MET A 438 26.83 -15.23 -11.44
CA MET A 438 27.80 -14.95 -10.37
C MET A 438 29.01 -14.17 -10.88
N LEU A 439 29.55 -14.50 -12.07
CA LEU A 439 30.67 -13.78 -12.67
C LEU A 439 30.31 -12.34 -13.05
N ILE A 440 29.11 -12.11 -13.57
CA ILE A 440 28.61 -10.76 -13.88
C ILE A 440 28.50 -9.94 -12.60
N ALA A 441 27.88 -10.48 -11.55
CA ALA A 441 27.76 -9.77 -10.28
C ALA A 441 29.13 -9.52 -9.64
N ALA A 442 30.05 -10.47 -9.74
CA ALA A 442 31.44 -10.31 -9.29
C ALA A 442 32.15 -9.20 -10.07
N ALA A 443 32.08 -9.20 -11.40
CA ALA A 443 32.68 -8.18 -12.24
C ALA A 443 32.10 -6.79 -11.94
N LEU A 444 30.78 -6.69 -11.78
CA LEU A 444 30.12 -5.45 -11.35
C LEU A 444 30.66 -4.98 -10.00
N SER A 445 30.84 -5.87 -9.02
CA SER A 445 31.28 -5.50 -7.67
C SER A 445 32.72 -4.94 -7.57
N VAL A 446 33.52 -5.00 -8.64
CA VAL A 446 34.91 -4.51 -8.68
C VAL A 446 35.06 -3.23 -9.53
N LEU A 447 33.99 -2.81 -10.22
CA LEU A 447 33.88 -1.51 -10.90
C LEU A 447 33.43 -0.44 -9.91
#